data_AF-A0A0C7MV55-F1
#
_entry.id   AF-A0A0C7MV55-F1
#
_cell.length_a   1.000
_cell.length_b   1.000
_cell.length_c   1.000
_cell.angle_alpha   90.00
_cell.angle_beta   90.00
_cell.angle_gamma   90.00
#
_symmetry.space_group_name_H-M   'P 1'
#
loop_
_entity.id
_entity.type
_entity.pdbx_description
1 polymer ?
#
loop_
_entity_poly.entity_id
_entity_poly.type
_entity_poly.pdbx_seq_one_letter_code
_entity_poly.pdbx_strand_id
1 'polypeptide(L)'
;MSDSLSQCVDALKSSVQCLEDTVVKLGNESRTSNYLTKSLLQSRRVFELVPEYDVQRAKLDLIEEIEPLVNNLSSKVTKNLLKLERERDNLQQTLELNALKMKNNRYSGEHEDEDVDVLNQDAGSDVVIMTSSTPEELDQLKELKAQKAQLLERIRAFENTV
;
A
#
# COMPACT_ATOMS: atom_id res chain seq x y z
N MET A 1 52.52 42.62 81.93
CA MET A 1 51.26 41.94 81.55
C MET A 1 50.45 42.74 80.51
N SER A 2 50.53 44.08 80.50
CA SER A 2 49.95 44.92 79.43
C SER A 2 50.54 44.61 78.04
N ASP A 3 51.85 44.41 77.98
CA ASP A 3 52.58 44.34 76.70
C ASP A 3 52.26 43.04 75.94
N SER A 4 52.15 41.92 76.65
CA SER A 4 51.73 40.63 76.08
C SER A 4 50.29 40.65 75.55
N LEU A 5 49.41 41.41 76.20
CA LEU A 5 48.03 41.59 75.73
C LEU A 5 47.98 42.49 74.49
N SER A 6 48.76 43.57 74.48
CA SER A 6 48.87 44.45 73.30
C SER A 6 49.39 43.71 72.07
N GLN A 7 50.42 42.86 72.24
CA GLN A 7 50.95 42.03 71.17
C GLN A 7 49.93 41.00 70.66
N CYS A 8 49.11 40.41 71.54
CA CYS A 8 48.02 39.52 71.11
C CYS A 8 46.94 40.26 70.33
N VAL A 9 46.59 41.48 70.75
CA VAL A 9 45.60 42.31 70.05
C VAL A 9 46.13 42.74 68.68
N ASP A 10 47.40 43.12 68.58
CA ASP A 10 48.04 43.50 67.32
C ASP A 10 48.17 42.30 66.37
N ALA A 11 48.53 41.12 66.89
CA ALA A 11 48.57 39.89 66.11
C ALA A 11 47.18 39.51 65.58
N LEU A 12 46.15 39.60 66.43
CA LEU A 12 44.77 39.33 66.04
C LEU A 12 44.29 40.32 64.97
N LYS A 13 44.59 41.61 65.13
CA LYS A 13 44.27 42.64 64.15
C LYS A 13 44.95 42.36 62.80
N SER A 14 46.22 41.97 62.82
CA SER A 14 46.96 41.58 61.62
C SER A 14 46.37 40.34 60.94
N SER A 15 45.97 39.33 61.72
CA SER A 15 45.28 38.15 61.18
C SER A 15 43.92 38.48 60.56
N VAL A 16 43.13 39.35 61.19
CA VAL A 16 41.85 39.80 60.63
C VAL A 16 42.05 40.54 59.32
N GLN A 17 43.03 41.45 59.28
CA GLN A 17 43.35 42.21 58.07
C GLN A 17 43.85 41.30 56.93
N CYS A 18 44.69 40.32 57.23
CA CYS A 18 45.11 39.31 56.27
C CYS A 18 43.93 38.48 55.75
N LEU A 19 42.98 38.13 56.63
CA LEU A 19 41.78 37.40 56.24
C LEU A 19 40.91 38.22 55.28
N GLU A 20 40.74 39.51 55.58
CA GLU A 20 39.97 40.45 54.77
C GLU A 20 40.61 40.64 53.39
N ASP A 21 41.94 40.81 53.32
CA ASP A 21 42.69 40.86 52.07
C ASP A 21 42.56 39.57 51.26
N THR A 22 42.56 38.42 51.94
CA THR A 22 42.42 37.11 51.28
C THR A 22 41.01 36.91 50.72
N VAL A 23 39.97 37.36 51.42
CA VAL A 23 38.58 37.34 50.94
C VAL A 23 38.40 38.23 49.71
N VAL A 24 39.00 39.43 49.71
CA VAL A 24 38.94 40.34 48.56
C VAL A 24 39.66 39.75 47.34
N LYS A 25 40.86 39.18 47.54
CA LYS A 25 41.60 38.50 46.45
C LYS A 25 40.82 37.30 45.91
N LEU A 26 40.27 36.46 46.79
CA LEU A 26 39.48 35.31 46.39
C LEU A 26 38.20 35.73 45.63
N GLY A 27 37.55 36.80 46.04
CA GLY A 27 36.38 37.35 45.34
C GLY A 27 36.71 37.83 43.92
N ASN A 28 37.92 38.35 43.71
CA ASN A 28 38.37 38.80 42.38
C ASN A 28 38.79 37.62 41.49
N GLU A 29 39.55 36.65 42.02
CA GLU A 29 40.00 35.48 41.26
C GLU A 29 38.87 34.48 40.96
N SER A 30 37.91 34.36 41.88
CA SER A 30 36.76 33.47 41.72
C SER A 30 35.85 33.88 40.56
N ARG A 31 35.81 35.16 40.18
CA ARG A 31 34.99 35.64 39.04
C ARG A 31 35.43 35.03 37.72
N THR A 32 36.73 34.89 37.49
CA THR A 32 37.30 34.32 36.27
C THR A 32 37.01 32.82 36.18
N SER A 33 37.15 32.11 37.31
CA SER A 33 36.80 30.68 37.42
C SER A 33 35.32 30.45 37.17
N ASN A 34 34.45 31.22 37.83
CA ASN A 34 33.00 31.12 37.64
C ASN A 34 32.56 31.44 36.21
N TYR A 35 33.20 32.41 35.54
CA TYR A 35 32.93 32.72 34.15
C TYR A 35 33.28 31.56 33.22
N LEU A 36 34.45 30.93 33.40
CA LEU A 36 34.85 29.75 32.64
C LEU A 36 33.84 28.60 32.83
N THR A 37 33.45 28.34 34.08
CA THR A 37 32.49 27.26 34.39
C THR A 37 31.12 27.55 33.78
N LYS A 38 30.55 28.74 33.98
CA LYS A 38 29.20 29.08 33.49
C LYS A 38 29.12 29.31 31.98
N SER A 39 30.11 29.97 31.39
CA SER A 39 30.02 30.41 29.99
C SER A 39 30.58 29.37 29.03
N LEU A 40 31.61 28.62 29.42
CA LEU A 40 32.40 27.78 28.51
C LEU A 40 32.15 26.30 28.76
N LEU A 41 32.21 25.84 30.01
CA LEU A 41 31.97 24.43 30.35
C LEU A 41 30.48 24.09 30.43
N GLN A 42 29.65 25.02 30.90
CA GLN A 42 28.20 24.87 30.93
C GLN A 42 27.54 25.31 29.61
N SER A 43 28.34 25.74 28.61
CA SER A 43 27.86 25.93 27.24
C SER A 43 27.22 24.64 26.76
N ARG A 44 25.90 24.74 26.64
CA ARG A 44 24.93 23.73 26.24
C ARG A 44 25.51 22.82 25.16
N ARG A 45 25.50 21.50 25.40
CA ARG A 45 25.72 20.47 24.36
C ARG A 45 24.78 20.79 23.19
N VAL A 46 25.30 21.46 22.17
CA VAL A 46 24.54 21.79 20.95
C VAL A 46 24.44 20.55 20.04
N PHE A 47 25.28 19.55 20.30
CA PHE A 47 25.34 18.30 19.56
C PHE A 47 25.21 17.13 20.54
N GLU A 48 24.16 16.35 20.37
CA GLU A 48 24.08 15.01 20.93
C GLU A 48 24.87 14.08 20.02
N LEU A 49 25.88 13.41 20.60
CA LEU A 49 26.64 12.38 19.92
C LEU A 49 25.82 11.10 19.97
N VAL A 50 25.20 10.74 18.85
CA VAL A 50 24.63 9.42 18.65
C VAL A 50 25.77 8.47 18.26
N PRO A 51 25.99 7.36 18.99
CA PRO A 51 26.98 6.37 18.62
C PRO A 51 26.71 5.81 17.23
N GLU A 52 27.77 5.61 16.44
CA GLU A 52 27.63 5.01 15.09
C GLU A 52 26.97 3.62 15.15
N TYR A 53 27.30 2.85 16.19
CA TYR A 53 26.71 1.55 16.45
C TYR A 53 25.17 1.60 16.54
N ASP A 54 24.62 2.59 17.24
CA ASP A 54 23.17 2.73 17.41
C ASP A 54 22.50 3.08 16.08
N VAL A 55 23.16 3.88 15.24
CA VAL A 55 22.68 4.19 13.88
C VAL A 55 22.72 2.94 12.99
N GLN A 56 23.79 2.16 13.04
CA GLN A 56 23.90 0.92 12.26
C GLN A 56 22.84 -0.10 12.68
N ARG A 57 22.61 -0.25 13.99
CA ARG A 57 21.57 -1.12 14.53
C ARG A 57 20.18 -0.68 14.10
N ALA A 58 19.85 0.60 14.27
CA ALA A 58 18.55 1.14 13.84
C ALA A 58 18.32 0.96 12.33
N LYS A 59 19.37 1.04 11.50
CA LYS A 59 19.27 0.73 10.07
C LYS A 59 18.95 -0.73 9.80
N LEU A 60 19.61 -1.66 10.49
CA LEU A 60 19.34 -3.08 10.33
C LEU A 60 17.93 -3.42 10.78
N ASP A 61 17.51 -2.93 11.95
CA ASP A 61 16.15 -3.13 12.48
C ASP A 61 15.10 -2.60 11.47
N LEU A 62 15.34 -1.43 10.86
CA LEU A 62 14.46 -0.85 9.85
C LEU A 62 14.41 -1.68 8.57
N ILE A 63 15.55 -2.22 8.12
CA ILE A 63 15.61 -3.08 6.92
C ILE A 63 14.83 -4.37 7.18
N GLU A 64 15.01 -4.99 8.34
CA GLU A 64 14.28 -6.21 8.73
C GLU A 64 12.77 -6.00 8.77
N GLU A 65 12.31 -4.80 9.14
CA GLU A 65 10.89 -4.45 9.14
C GLU A 65 10.34 -4.13 7.73
N ILE A 66 11.09 -3.33 6.95
CA ILE A 66 10.61 -2.82 5.65
C ILE A 66 10.71 -3.87 4.54
N GLU A 67 11.77 -4.68 4.51
CA GLU A 67 12.01 -5.65 3.44
C GLU A 67 10.86 -6.67 3.24
N PRO A 68 10.29 -7.31 4.27
CA PRO A 68 9.14 -8.19 4.08
C PRO A 68 7.89 -7.44 3.59
N LEU A 69 7.71 -6.17 4.01
CA LEU A 69 6.60 -5.34 3.57
C LEU A 69 6.70 -5.03 2.07
N VAL A 70 7.89 -4.63 1.61
CA VAL A 70 8.18 -4.36 0.20
C VAL A 70 8.02 -5.62 -0.64
N ASN A 71 8.52 -6.77 -0.17
CA ASN A 71 8.37 -8.05 -0.85
C ASN A 71 6.90 -8.49 -0.97
N ASN A 72 6.10 -8.27 0.08
CA ASN A 72 4.67 -8.54 0.04
C ASN A 72 3.96 -7.64 -0.97
N LEU A 73 4.26 -6.34 -0.98
CA LEU A 73 3.68 -5.40 -1.93
C LEU A 73 4.07 -5.74 -3.37
N SER A 74 5.34 -6.07 -3.61
CA SER A 74 5.83 -6.56 -4.90
C SER A 74 5.10 -7.84 -5.36
N SER A 75 4.89 -8.80 -4.44
CA SER A 75 4.11 -10.00 -4.72
C SER A 75 2.64 -9.69 -5.06
N LYS A 76 2.03 -8.71 -4.40
CA LYS A 76 0.66 -8.27 -4.73
C LYS A 76 0.59 -7.62 -6.11
N VAL A 77 1.53 -6.75 -6.44
CA VAL A 77 1.60 -6.08 -7.75
C VAL A 77 1.79 -7.11 -8.87
N THR A 78 2.73 -8.03 -8.72
CA THR A 78 2.96 -9.10 -9.70
C THR A 78 1.74 -10.00 -9.88
N LYS A 79 1.05 -10.39 -8.81
CA LYS A 79 -0.22 -11.14 -8.90
C LYS A 79 -1.31 -10.37 -9.64
N ASN A 80 -1.45 -9.07 -9.40
CA ASN A 80 -2.45 -8.26 -10.08
C ASN A 80 -2.09 -8.04 -11.55
N LEU A 81 -0.81 -7.88 -11.87
CA LEU A 81 -0.34 -7.79 -13.24
C LEU A 81 -0.67 -9.07 -14.01
N LEU A 82 -0.37 -10.25 -13.43
CA LEU A 82 -0.72 -11.54 -14.04
C LEU A 82 -2.24 -11.72 -14.23
N LYS A 83 -3.08 -11.18 -13.34
CA LYS A 83 -4.53 -11.20 -13.53
C LYS A 83 -4.96 -10.32 -14.70
N LEU A 84 -4.45 -9.09 -14.75
CA LEU A 84 -4.73 -8.16 -15.85
C LEU A 84 -4.23 -8.69 -17.20
N GLU A 85 -3.08 -9.36 -17.22
CA GLU A 85 -2.55 -10.00 -18.42
C GLU A 85 -3.48 -11.12 -18.91
N ARG A 86 -3.97 -11.98 -18.00
CA ARG A 86 -4.96 -13.02 -18.37
C ARG A 86 -6.29 -12.43 -18.84
N GLU A 87 -6.76 -11.38 -18.19
CA GLU A 87 -7.98 -10.67 -18.62
C GLU A 87 -7.79 -10.07 -20.01
N ARG A 88 -6.64 -9.46 -20.29
CA ARG A 88 -6.27 -8.98 -21.62
C ARG A 88 -6.26 -10.11 -22.64
N ASP A 89 -5.65 -11.26 -22.33
CA ASP A 89 -5.58 -12.41 -23.23
C ASP A 89 -6.97 -12.94 -23.58
N ASN A 90 -7.83 -13.05 -22.57
CA ASN A 90 -9.20 -13.50 -22.75
C ASN A 90 -10.01 -12.49 -23.59
N LEU A 91 -9.87 -11.19 -23.31
CA LEU A 91 -10.49 -10.15 -24.12
C LEU A 91 -9.98 -10.16 -25.57
N GLN A 92 -8.69 -10.41 -25.78
CA GLN A 92 -8.14 -10.53 -27.13
C GLN A 92 -8.71 -11.76 -27.86
N GLN A 93 -8.74 -12.92 -27.20
CA GLN A 93 -9.34 -14.14 -27.76
C GLN A 93 -10.82 -13.95 -28.09
N THR A 94 -11.59 -13.33 -27.20
CA THR A 94 -13.02 -13.04 -27.47
C THR A 94 -13.20 -12.05 -28.63
N LEU A 95 -12.33 -11.05 -28.77
CA LEU A 95 -12.34 -10.13 -29.92
C LEU A 95 -12.06 -10.90 -31.21
N GLU A 96 -11.01 -11.72 -31.25
CA GLU A 96 -10.65 -12.54 -32.41
C GLU A 96 -11.79 -13.50 -32.81
N LEU A 97 -12.40 -14.18 -31.83
CA LEU A 97 -13.56 -15.04 -32.06
C LEU A 97 -14.76 -14.26 -32.60
N ASN A 98 -15.08 -13.10 -32.03
CA ASN A 98 -16.16 -12.25 -32.52
C ASN A 98 -15.88 -11.75 -33.95
N ALA A 99 -14.64 -11.38 -34.27
CA ALA A 99 -14.24 -10.99 -35.61
C ALA A 99 -14.42 -12.13 -36.62
N LEU A 100 -14.04 -13.37 -36.24
CA LEU A 100 -14.26 -14.56 -37.05
C LEU A 100 -15.75 -14.85 -37.27
N LYS A 101 -16.58 -14.75 -36.21
CA LYS A 101 -18.03 -14.92 -36.31
C LYS A 101 -18.67 -13.87 -37.23
N MET A 102 -18.27 -12.60 -37.10
CA MET A 102 -18.77 -11.52 -37.96
C MET A 102 -18.33 -11.72 -39.41
N LYS A 103 -17.10 -12.19 -39.65
CA LYS A 103 -16.62 -12.55 -41.00
C LYS A 103 -17.44 -13.72 -41.57
N ASN A 104 -17.64 -14.79 -40.81
CA ASN A 104 -18.42 -15.95 -41.27
C ASN A 104 -19.90 -15.62 -41.51
N ASN A 105 -20.51 -14.79 -40.67
CA ASN A 105 -21.90 -14.35 -40.85
C ASN A 105 -22.05 -13.46 -42.10
N ARG A 106 -21.04 -12.67 -42.46
CA ARG A 106 -21.00 -11.93 -43.73
C ARG A 106 -20.90 -12.85 -44.94
N TYR A 107 -20.18 -13.97 -44.85
CA TYR A 107 -20.15 -14.98 -45.91
C TYR A 107 -21.42 -15.84 -45.98
N SER A 108 -22.14 -16.01 -44.87
CA SER A 108 -23.38 -16.78 -44.82
C SER A 108 -24.63 -15.97 -45.21
N GLY A 109 -24.57 -14.64 -45.20
CA GLY A 109 -25.68 -13.75 -45.57
C GLY A 109 -25.70 -13.34 -47.05
N GLU A 110 -24.78 -13.83 -47.88
CA GLU A 110 -24.76 -13.59 -49.34
C GLU A 110 -25.25 -14.81 -50.15
N HIS A 111 -25.71 -15.88 -49.49
CA HIS A 111 -26.34 -17.04 -50.12
C HIS A 111 -27.76 -17.26 -49.55
N GLU A 112 -28.62 -16.25 -49.69
CA GLU A 112 -30.08 -16.42 -49.67
C GLU A 112 -30.56 -16.25 -51.11
N ASP A 113 -30.43 -17.31 -51.91
CA ASP A 113 -31.20 -17.59 -53.14
C ASP A 113 -30.58 -18.84 -53.78
N GLU A 114 -30.84 -20.03 -53.24
CA GLU A 114 -30.89 -21.26 -54.05
C GLU A 114 -31.52 -22.40 -53.24
N ASP A 115 -32.70 -22.81 -53.71
CA ASP A 115 -33.48 -23.96 -53.25
C ASP A 115 -32.61 -25.23 -53.17
N VAL A 116 -32.33 -25.73 -51.96
CA VAL A 116 -31.90 -27.12 -51.78
C VAL A 116 -32.61 -27.74 -50.58
N ASP A 117 -33.43 -28.73 -50.92
CA ASP A 117 -34.12 -29.71 -50.08
C ASP A 117 -33.18 -30.37 -49.05
N VAL A 118 -33.35 -30.07 -47.76
CA VAL A 118 -32.64 -30.71 -46.62
C VAL A 118 -33.65 -31.31 -45.65
N LEU A 119 -34.47 -32.24 -46.14
CA LEU A 119 -35.12 -33.26 -45.31
C LEU A 119 -34.14 -34.42 -45.07
N ASN A 120 -33.24 -34.26 -44.09
CA ASN A 120 -32.47 -35.28 -43.36
C ASN A 120 -31.03 -34.81 -43.10
N GLN A 121 -30.86 -33.99 -42.06
CA GLN A 121 -29.62 -34.04 -41.30
C GLN A 121 -29.91 -33.90 -39.81
N ASP A 122 -29.79 -35.05 -39.18
CA ASP A 122 -29.71 -35.35 -37.76
C ASP A 122 -28.88 -34.29 -37.02
N ALA A 123 -29.58 -33.36 -36.36
CA ALA A 123 -28.97 -32.29 -35.57
C ALA A 123 -28.46 -32.86 -34.24
N GLY A 124 -27.33 -33.56 -34.33
CA GLY A 124 -26.48 -33.85 -33.19
C GLY A 124 -26.17 -32.57 -32.44
N SER A 125 -26.60 -32.55 -31.19
CA SER A 125 -26.46 -31.48 -30.22
C SER A 125 -25.06 -30.85 -30.21
N ASP A 126 -24.95 -29.61 -30.69
CA ASP A 126 -23.99 -28.67 -30.12
C ASP A 126 -24.58 -27.27 -30.05
N VAL A 127 -25.78 -27.19 -29.46
CA VAL A 127 -26.24 -25.97 -28.84
C VAL A 127 -25.42 -25.81 -27.55
N VAL A 128 -24.22 -25.26 -27.68
CA VAL A 128 -23.45 -24.74 -26.56
C VAL A 128 -24.28 -23.61 -25.94
N ILE A 129 -25.03 -23.97 -24.90
CA ILE A 129 -25.71 -23.01 -24.03
C ILE A 129 -24.60 -22.19 -23.37
N MET A 130 -24.30 -21.02 -23.92
CA MET A 130 -23.43 -20.03 -23.31
C MET A 130 -24.07 -19.60 -21.98
N THR A 131 -23.57 -20.10 -20.86
CA THR A 131 -24.07 -19.79 -19.50
C THR A 131 -23.60 -18.43 -19.00
N SER A 132 -23.50 -17.43 -19.86
CA SER A 132 -23.20 -16.05 -19.48
C SER A 132 -24.29 -15.09 -19.94
N SER A 133 -25.55 -15.50 -19.81
CA SER A 133 -26.68 -14.57 -19.90
C SER A 133 -26.89 -13.91 -18.55
N THR A 134 -27.08 -12.60 -18.56
CA THR A 134 -27.49 -11.83 -17.38
C THR A 134 -28.84 -12.36 -16.85
N PRO A 135 -29.18 -12.18 -15.55
CA PRO A 135 -30.42 -12.74 -15.00
C PRO A 135 -31.68 -12.28 -15.75
N GLU A 136 -31.65 -11.08 -16.33
CA GLU A 136 -32.75 -10.50 -17.11
C GLU A 136 -32.97 -11.22 -18.45
N GLU A 137 -31.91 -11.57 -19.16
CA GLU A 137 -31.99 -12.34 -20.41
C GLU A 137 -32.48 -13.78 -20.17
N LEU A 138 -32.20 -14.35 -18.99
CA LEU A 138 -32.62 -15.70 -18.62
C LEU A 138 -34.15 -15.76 -18.40
N ASP A 139 -34.74 -14.71 -17.84
CA ASP A 139 -36.19 -14.63 -17.66
C ASP A 139 -36.93 -14.41 -18.98
N GLN A 140 -36.38 -13.59 -19.89
CA GLN A 140 -36.89 -13.46 -21.26
C GLN A 140 -36.83 -14.80 -22.01
N LEU A 141 -35.76 -15.58 -21.83
CA LEU A 141 -35.61 -16.88 -22.47
C LEU A 141 -36.61 -17.90 -21.91
N LYS A 142 -36.93 -17.85 -20.61
CA LYS A 142 -38.01 -18.66 -20.02
C LYS A 142 -39.37 -18.29 -20.61
N GLU A 143 -39.65 -17.00 -20.77
CA GLU A 143 -40.92 -16.53 -21.35
C GLU A 143 -41.07 -16.97 -22.80
N LEU A 144 -40.03 -16.79 -23.62
CA LEU A 144 -40.01 -17.25 -25.01
C LEU A 144 -40.13 -18.78 -25.12
N LYS A 145 -39.53 -19.53 -24.19
CA LYS A 145 -39.68 -21.00 -24.14
C LYS A 145 -41.11 -21.40 -23.80
N ALA A 146 -41.78 -20.68 -22.90
CA ALA A 146 -43.19 -20.90 -22.57
C ALA A 146 -44.11 -20.59 -23.75
N GLN A 147 -43.89 -19.46 -24.44
CA GLN A 147 -44.63 -19.10 -25.64
C GLN A 147 -44.44 -20.12 -26.77
N LYS A 148 -43.20 -20.60 -26.97
CA LYS A 148 -42.91 -21.66 -27.96
C LYS A 148 -43.66 -22.96 -27.64
N ALA A 149 -43.73 -23.35 -26.36
CA ALA A 149 -44.46 -24.56 -25.95
C ALA A 149 -45.97 -24.44 -26.22
N GLN A 150 -46.56 -23.27 -25.92
CA GLN A 150 -47.98 -23.00 -26.18
C GLN A 150 -48.30 -23.02 -27.68
N LEU A 151 -47.42 -22.43 -28.51
CA LEU A 151 -47.59 -22.46 -29.97
C LEU A 151 -47.45 -23.87 -30.54
N LEU A 152 -46.51 -24.66 -30.03
CA LEU A 152 -46.36 -26.07 -30.41
C LEU A 152 -47.59 -26.91 -30.04
N GLU A 153 -48.16 -26.70 -28.85
CA GLU A 153 -49.39 -27.38 -28.45
C GLU A 153 -50.56 -26.98 -29.34
N ARG A 154 -50.64 -25.70 -29.71
CA ARG A 154 -51.66 -25.20 -30.64
C ARG A 154 -51.51 -25.80 -32.03
N ILE A 155 -50.29 -25.89 -32.55
CA ILE A 155 -49.98 -26.55 -33.83
C ILE A 155 -50.37 -28.03 -33.77
N ARG A 156 -50.02 -28.74 -32.69
CA ARG A 156 -50.38 -30.15 -32.50
C ARG A 156 -51.89 -30.37 -32.41
N ALA A 157 -52.63 -29.43 -31.82
CA ALA A 157 -54.09 -29.47 -31.79
C ALA A 157 -54.71 -29.24 -33.18
N PHE A 158 -54.09 -28.40 -34.02
CA PHE A 158 -54.49 -28.22 -35.42
C PHE A 158 -54.13 -29.42 -36.30
N GLU A 159 -52.99 -30.08 -36.09
CA GLU A 159 -52.62 -31.31 -36.81
C GLU A 159 -53.53 -32.51 -36.49
N ASN A 160 -54.12 -32.56 -35.30
CA ASN A 160 -55.07 -33.61 -34.91
C ASN A 160 -56.52 -33.35 -35.33
N THR A 161 -56.82 -32.20 -35.96
CA THR A 161 -58.18 -31.81 -36.38
C THR A 161 -58.37 -31.74 -37.90
N VAL A 162 -57.39 -32.20 -38.68
CA VAL A 162 -57.47 -32.48 -40.13
C VAL A 162 -57.31 -33.97 -40.36
#